data_AF-A0A7I0JIK6-F1
#
_entry.id   AF-A0A7I0JIK6-F1
#
_cell.length_a   1.000
_cell.length_b   1.000
_cell.length_c   1.000
_cell.angle_alpha   90.00
_cell.angle_beta   90.00
_cell.angle_gamma   90.00
#
_symmetry.space_group_name_H-M   'P 1'
#
loop_
_entity.id
_entity.type
_entity.pdbx_description
1 polymer ?
#
loop_
_entity_poly.entity_id
_entity_poly.type
_entity_poly.pdbx_seq_one_letter_code
_entity_poly.pdbx_strand_id
1 'polypeptide(L)' 'MSLLDKFERYPLTFGPTPIEHLPRLSAALGGKVQVYAKRDDCN' A
#
# COMPACT_ATOMS: atom_id res chain seq x y z
N MET A 1 -19.21 -2.75 -11.59
CA MET A 1 -19.09 -3.48 -10.32
C MET A 1 -18.00 -4.53 -10.48
N SER A 2 -17.06 -4.58 -9.55
CA SER A 2 -16.00 -5.60 -9.50
C SER A 2 -16.59 -6.97 -9.14
N LEU A 3 -15.85 -8.04 -9.41
CA LEU A 3 -16.22 -9.40 -8.97
C LEU A 3 -16.43 -9.49 -7.45
N LEU A 4 -15.77 -8.63 -6.68
CA LEU A 4 -15.83 -8.62 -5.22
C LEU A 4 -17.06 -7.91 -4.67
N ASP A 5 -17.70 -7.03 -5.46
CA ASP A 5 -18.82 -6.19 -4.99
C ASP A 5 -20.08 -7.01 -4.63
N LYS A 6 -20.16 -8.28 -5.07
CA LYS A 6 -21.26 -9.20 -4.73
C LYS A 6 -21.18 -9.77 -3.31
N PHE A 7 -20.04 -9.60 -2.62
CA PHE A 7 -19.84 -10.06 -1.26
C PHE A 7 -19.89 -8.88 -0.30
N GLU A 8 -20.59 -9.03 0.82
CA GLU A 8 -20.68 -7.98 1.83
C GLU A 8 -19.31 -7.72 2.48
N ARG A 9 -18.91 -6.44 2.58
CA ARG A 9 -17.66 -6.03 3.23
C ARG A 9 -17.96 -5.07 4.37
N TYR A 10 -17.68 -5.51 5.60
CA TYR A 10 -17.84 -4.68 6.78
C TYR A 10 -16.65 -3.71 6.94
N PRO A 11 -16.87 -2.40 7.17
CA PRO A 11 -15.80 -1.41 7.27
C PRO A 11 -15.07 -1.49 8.61
N LEU A 12 -13.92 -2.17 8.63
CA LEU A 12 -13.01 -2.27 9.79
C LEU A 12 -11.71 -1.47 9.61
N THR A 13 -11.65 -0.67 8.56
CA THR A 13 -10.45 -0.01 8.02
C THR A 13 -10.80 1.43 7.66
N PHE A 14 -9.88 2.39 7.79
CA PHE A 14 -10.15 3.76 7.36
C PHE A 14 -10.43 3.91 5.86
N GLY A 15 -9.94 2.98 5.02
CA GLY A 15 -10.13 3.01 3.57
C GLY A 15 -8.92 2.44 2.83
N PRO A 16 -8.68 2.84 1.57
CA PRO A 16 -7.45 2.52 0.88
C PRO A 16 -6.23 3.08 1.63
N THR A 17 -5.33 2.21 2.03
CA THR A 17 -4.08 2.59 2.72
C THR A 17 -3.10 3.25 1.74
N PRO A 18 -2.33 4.26 2.19
CA PRO A 18 -1.43 5.01 1.32
C PRO A 18 -0.27 4.14 0.82
N ILE A 19 0.29 4.51 -0.34
CA ILE A 19 1.53 3.96 -0.86
C ILE A 19 2.58 5.06 -0.79
N GLU A 20 3.69 4.78 -0.10
CA GLU A 20 4.76 5.73 0.13
C GLU A 20 6.05 5.30 -0.57
N HIS A 21 6.72 6.25 -1.20
CA HIS A 21 8.05 6.03 -1.79
C HIS A 21 9.12 6.11 -0.70
N LEU A 22 10.09 5.19 -0.74
CA LEU A 22 11.22 5.14 0.19
C LEU A 22 12.53 5.50 -0.52
N PRO A 23 12.77 6.79 -0.86
CA PRO A 23 13.93 7.19 -1.67
C PRO A 23 15.26 6.93 -0.96
N ARG A 24 15.32 7.13 0.37
CA ARG A 24 16.52 6.90 1.17
C ARG A 24 16.92 5.42 1.20
N LEU A 25 15.94 4.52 1.37
CA LEU A 25 16.17 3.08 1.35
C LEU A 25 16.58 2.60 -0.04
N SER A 26 15.88 3.09 -1.07
CA SER A 26 16.19 2.77 -2.46
C SER A 26 17.65 3.15 -2.81
N ALA A 27 18.09 4.34 -2.40
CA ALA A 27 19.47 4.79 -2.57
C ALA A 27 20.47 3.92 -1.79
N ALA A 28 20.16 3.59 -0.53
CA ALA A 28 21.02 2.75 0.31
C ALA A 28 21.21 1.32 -0.26
N LEU A 29 20.23 0.80 -1.00
CA LEU A 29 20.29 -0.52 -1.66
C LEU A 29 20.90 -0.48 -3.08
N GLY A 30 21.53 0.64 -3.45
CA GLY A 30 22.22 0.78 -4.73
C GLY A 30 21.38 1.35 -5.87
N GLY A 31 20.15 1.83 -5.60
CA GLY A 31 19.37 2.67 -6.50
C GLY A 31 18.88 2.03 -7.80
N LYS A 32 19.07 0.72 -7.99
CA LYS A 32 18.64 0.00 -9.21
C LYS A 32 17.14 -0.20 -9.29
N VAL A 33 16.47 -0.21 -8.14
CA VAL A 33 15.02 -0.35 -8.01
C VAL A 33 14.49 0.71 -7.05
N GLN A 34 13.24 1.11 -7.25
CA GLN A 34 12.54 2.04 -6.38
C GLN A 34 11.69 1.24 -5.40
N VAL A 35 11.95 1.41 -4.10
CA VAL A 35 11.21 0.75 -3.04
C VAL A 35 10.01 1.61 -2.64
N TYR A 36 8.85 0.96 -2.57
CA TYR A 36 7.60 1.55 -2.09
C TYR A 36 7.02 0.67 -0.98
N ALA A 37 6.27 1.28 -0.07
CA ALA A 37 5.54 0.58 0.98
C ALA A 37 4.05 0.90 0.91
N LYS A 38 3.20 -0.12 0.86
CA LYS A 38 1.76 0.00 1.09
C LYS A 38 1.51 -0.09 2.59
N ARG A 39 0.95 0.96 3.18
CA ARG A 39 0.89 1.16 4.64
C ARG A 39 -0.31 0.46 5.28
N ASP A 40 -0.41 -0.87 5.11
CA ASP A 40 -1.45 -1.67 5.75
C ASP A 40 -1.31 -1.72 7.29
N ASP A 41 -0.17 -1.27 7.82
CA ASP A 41 0.09 -1.00 9.23
C ASP A 41 -0.62 0.26 9.77
N CYS A 42 -1.00 1.20 8.90
CA CYS A 42 -1.62 2.49 9.26
C CYS A 42 -3.12 2.48 8.94
N ASN A 43 -3.83 1.47 9.41
CA ASN A 43 -5.24 1.22 9.10
C ASN A 43 -6.25 1.68 10.15
#